data_AF-A0A090WP01-F1
#
_entry.id   AF-A0A090WP01-F1
#
_cell.length_a   1.000
_cell.length_b   1.000
_cell.length_c   1.000
_cell.angle_alpha   90.00
_cell.angle_beta   90.00
_cell.angle_gamma   90.00
#
_symmetry.space_group_name_H-M   'P 1'
#
loop_
_entity.id
_entity.type
_entity.pdbx_description
1 polymer ?
#
loop_
_entity_poly.entity_id
_entity_poly.type
_entity_poly.pdbx_seq_one_letter_code
_entity_poly.pdbx_strand_id
1 'polypeptide(L)'
;MLATISIILKGQLSSPPYFYRKFSIKKKNNSERILYEPLPSLKEIQNWILNEILYKCKVSRYAKAYVPKRSIKEHTIYHTDEKMVLTLDIKNFFNSIRFSDVEKMFIEIGYSKRISNLLTKLCFLNGELPQGASTSPYISNLILLQFDKNVSDYCMVNKLKYTRYADDLAFSGLLNPKEIETLVKKNLSDLGLELNEAKTKLMKPNDPQIISGIIVNKKPQIPKRTRNKLRNEMFYIKKFGLADHMAKTNQTKANYLKHLMGKINYLIQINPRDKEFNEYYSYLRTLDKASR
;
A
#
# COMPACT_ATOMS: atom_id res chain seq x y z
N MET A 1 -15.62 11.96 30.01
CA MET A 1 -14.64 11.86 28.91
C MET A 1 -13.28 11.34 29.39
N LEU A 2 -12.58 12.03 30.31
CA LEU A 2 -11.27 11.60 30.83
C LEU A 2 -11.29 10.23 31.55
N ALA A 3 -12.33 9.94 32.34
CA ALA A 3 -12.49 8.65 33.00
C ALA A 3 -12.65 7.49 31.99
N THR A 4 -13.43 7.70 30.93
CA THR A 4 -13.64 6.74 29.85
C THR A 4 -12.35 6.46 29.09
N ILE A 5 -11.58 7.50 28.76
CA ILE A 5 -10.25 7.37 28.14
C ILE A 5 -9.31 6.60 29.08
N SER A 6 -9.30 6.90 30.37
CA SER A 6 -8.47 6.18 31.34
C SER A 6 -8.83 4.69 31.45
N ILE A 7 -10.11 4.32 31.35
CA ILE A 7 -10.57 2.92 31.37
C ILE A 7 -10.13 2.21 30.10
N ILE A 8 -10.30 2.83 28.93
CA ILE A 8 -9.87 2.28 27.64
C ILE A 8 -8.35 2.09 27.62
N LEU A 9 -7.59 3.08 28.10
CA LEU A 9 -6.14 2.98 28.19
C LEU A 9 -5.70 1.83 29.11
N LYS A 10 -6.27 1.72 30.31
CA LYS A 10 -5.97 0.61 31.24
C LYS A 10 -6.37 -0.73 30.62
N GLY A 11 -7.57 -0.83 30.06
CA GLY A 11 -8.06 -2.06 29.42
C GLY A 11 -7.21 -2.50 28.24
N GLN A 12 -6.80 -1.57 27.38
CA GLN A 12 -5.93 -1.89 26.24
C GLN A 12 -4.55 -2.35 26.69
N LEU A 13 -3.99 -1.74 27.72
CA LEU A 13 -2.69 -2.14 28.27
C LEU A 13 -2.73 -3.52 28.91
N SER A 14 -3.86 -3.87 29.55
CA SER A 14 -4.03 -5.14 30.26
C SER A 14 -4.52 -6.28 29.35
N SER A 15 -5.30 -5.98 28.31
CA SER A 15 -5.88 -7.01 27.44
C SER A 15 -6.03 -6.53 25.98
N PRO A 16 -4.93 -6.29 25.27
CA PRO A 16 -4.93 -5.75 23.90
C PRO A 16 -5.85 -6.46 22.88
N PRO A 17 -5.95 -7.81 22.87
CA PRO A 17 -6.74 -8.51 21.86
C PRO A 17 -8.23 -8.15 21.84
N TYR A 18 -8.81 -7.77 22.97
CA TYR A 18 -10.25 -7.44 23.05
C TYR A 18 -10.62 -6.12 22.41
N PHE A 19 -9.63 -5.28 22.08
CA PHE A 19 -9.84 -4.02 21.37
C PHE A 19 -9.56 -4.13 19.87
N TYR A 20 -9.40 -5.35 19.35
CA TYR A 20 -9.28 -5.60 17.92
C TYR A 20 -10.28 -6.64 17.45
N ARG A 21 -10.88 -6.36 16.29
CA ARG A 21 -11.63 -7.35 15.52
C ARG A 21 -10.66 -8.08 14.58
N LYS A 22 -10.54 -9.39 14.75
CA LYS A 22 -9.79 -10.28 13.85
C LYS A 22 -10.68 -10.75 12.70
N PHE A 23 -10.18 -10.68 11.47
CA PHE A 23 -10.84 -11.24 10.29
C PHE A 23 -9.82 -11.62 9.21
N SER A 24 -10.18 -12.49 8.26
CA SER A 24 -9.29 -12.90 7.17
C SER A 24 -9.78 -12.43 5.81
N ILE A 25 -8.83 -12.14 4.92
CA ILE A 25 -9.07 -11.85 3.51
C ILE A 25 -8.23 -12.80 2.66
N LYS A 26 -8.77 -13.30 1.55
CA LYS A 26 -8.01 -14.11 0.58
C LYS A 26 -6.99 -13.23 -0.17
N LYS A 27 -5.73 -13.66 -0.17
CA LYS A 27 -4.70 -13.13 -1.07
C LYS A 27 -4.96 -13.61 -2.50
N LYS A 28 -4.26 -12.99 -3.47
CA LYS A 28 -4.33 -13.38 -4.90
C LYS A 28 -3.94 -14.83 -5.17
N ASN A 29 -3.11 -15.42 -4.31
CA ASN A 29 -2.70 -16.83 -4.36
C ASN A 29 -3.60 -17.74 -3.50
N ASN A 30 -4.82 -17.30 -3.17
CA ASN A 30 -5.80 -17.97 -2.29
C ASN A 30 -5.40 -18.20 -0.83
N SER A 31 -4.14 -17.96 -0.43
CA SER A 31 -3.76 -18.01 0.99
C SER A 31 -4.43 -16.88 1.79
N GLU A 32 -4.64 -17.09 3.09
CA GLU A 32 -5.31 -16.09 3.93
C GLU A 32 -4.35 -15.00 4.41
N ARG A 33 -4.87 -13.77 4.54
CA ARG A 33 -4.25 -12.66 5.27
C ARG A 33 -5.15 -12.35 6.45
N ILE A 34 -4.63 -12.58 7.65
CA ILE A 34 -5.29 -12.17 8.89
C ILE A 34 -5.07 -10.66 9.05
N LEU A 35 -6.16 -9.94 9.32
CA LEU A 35 -6.18 -8.52 9.63
C LEU A 35 -6.76 -8.31 11.02
N TYR A 36 -6.31 -7.23 11.65
CA TYR A 36 -6.72 -6.80 12.98
C TYR A 36 -7.16 -5.35 12.88
N GLU A 37 -8.48 -5.12 12.88
CA GLU A 37 -9.04 -3.77 12.89
C GLU A 37 -9.30 -3.33 14.33
N PRO A 38 -8.79 -2.17 14.78
CA PRO A 38 -9.10 -1.66 16.11
C PRO A 38 -10.60 -1.36 16.26
N LEU A 39 -11.16 -1.69 17.41
CA LEU A 39 -12.53 -1.31 17.77
C LEU A 39 -12.66 0.21 17.86
N PRO A 40 -13.89 0.77 17.71
CA PRO A 40 -14.10 2.22 17.58
C PRO A 40 -13.36 3.08 18.63
N SER A 41 -13.38 2.68 19.91
CA SER A 41 -12.72 3.38 21.00
C SER A 41 -11.19 3.44 20.86
N LEU A 42 -10.55 2.34 20.49
CA LEU A 42 -9.10 2.32 20.23
C LEU A 42 -8.76 3.04 18.92
N LYS A 43 -9.62 2.92 17.91
CA LYS A 43 -9.48 3.57 16.61
C LYS A 43 -9.49 5.09 16.75
N GLU A 44 -10.32 5.65 17.63
CA GLU A 44 -10.31 7.08 17.96
C GLU A 44 -8.97 7.53 18.54
N ILE A 45 -8.43 6.79 19.51
CA ILE A 45 -7.13 7.08 20.12
C ILE A 45 -6.01 6.99 19.07
N GLN A 46 -5.99 5.94 18.26
CA GLN A 46 -5.01 5.77 17.20
C GLN A 46 -5.10 6.86 16.12
N ASN A 47 -6.31 7.29 15.76
CA ASN A 47 -6.50 8.41 14.84
C ASN A 47 -6.01 9.73 15.45
N TRP A 48 -6.21 9.96 16.74
CA TRP A 48 -5.65 11.11 17.43
C TRP A 48 -4.11 11.08 17.40
N ILE A 49 -3.49 9.92 17.72
CA ILE A 49 -2.03 9.75 17.61
C ILE A 49 -1.55 10.04 16.19
N LEU A 50 -2.26 9.52 15.18
CA LEU A 50 -1.92 9.71 13.78
C LEU A 50 -1.95 11.19 13.38
N ASN A 51 -3.03 11.89 13.69
CA ASN A 51 -3.24 13.27 13.26
C ASN A 51 -2.42 14.28 14.07
N GLU A 52 -2.37 14.10 15.39
CA GLU A 52 -1.77 15.08 16.29
C GLU A 52 -0.28 14.88 16.52
N ILE A 53 0.25 13.70 16.20
CA ILE A 53 1.66 13.37 16.39
C ILE A 53 2.28 12.97 15.07
N LEU A 54 1.87 11.83 14.51
CA LEU A 54 2.62 11.18 13.43
C LEU A 54 2.63 12.01 12.13
N TYR A 55 1.49 12.57 11.71
CA TYR A 55 1.42 13.40 10.49
C TYR A 55 2.21 14.71 10.57
N LYS A 56 2.60 15.14 11.76
CA LYS A 56 3.51 16.31 11.94
C LYS A 56 4.97 15.92 11.67
N CYS A 57 5.31 14.64 11.69
CA CYS A 57 6.63 14.11 11.39
C CYS A 57 6.82 13.93 9.87
N LYS A 58 7.98 14.38 9.36
CA LYS A 58 8.33 14.20 7.94
C LYS A 58 8.73 12.76 7.66
N VAL A 59 8.15 12.18 6.61
CA VAL A 59 8.55 10.88 6.06
C VAL A 59 9.39 11.05 4.81
N SER A 60 10.04 9.97 4.37
CA SER A 60 10.85 9.96 3.16
C SER A 60 10.08 10.45 1.93
N ARG A 61 10.77 11.23 1.09
CA ARG A 61 10.22 11.64 -0.22
C ARG A 61 10.04 10.46 -1.19
N TYR A 62 10.77 9.37 -0.96
CA TYR A 62 10.73 8.16 -1.77
C TYR A 62 9.60 7.20 -1.34
N ALA A 63 9.05 7.36 -0.13
CA ALA A 63 7.90 6.59 0.37
C ALA A 63 6.59 7.07 -0.26
N LYS A 64 6.02 6.31 -1.19
CA LYS A 64 4.80 6.66 -1.95
C LYS A 64 3.51 6.05 -1.39
N ALA A 65 3.61 5.08 -0.48
CA ALA A 65 2.45 4.53 0.23
C ALA A 65 2.17 5.27 1.53
N TYR A 66 0.90 5.27 1.95
CA TYR A 66 0.45 5.74 3.28
C TYR A 66 0.75 7.21 3.59
N VAL A 67 1.06 8.00 2.57
CA VAL A 67 1.23 9.44 2.67
C VAL A 67 -0.01 10.11 2.09
N PRO A 68 -0.67 11.03 2.82
CA PRO A 68 -1.80 11.77 2.31
C PRO A 68 -1.51 12.39 0.94
N LYS A 69 -2.49 12.32 0.03
CA LYS A 69 -2.43 12.86 -1.34
C LYS A 69 -1.39 12.22 -2.29
N ARG A 70 -0.61 11.21 -1.84
CA ARG A 70 0.20 10.38 -2.75
C ARG A 70 -0.63 9.23 -3.29
N SER A 71 -0.25 8.73 -4.46
CA SER A 71 -0.93 7.60 -5.11
C SER A 71 0.06 6.58 -5.61
N ILE A 72 -0.41 5.35 -5.84
CA ILE A 72 0.36 4.27 -6.47
C ILE A 72 0.93 4.67 -7.84
N LYS A 73 0.33 5.66 -8.52
CA LYS A 73 0.88 6.21 -9.75
C LYS A 73 2.25 6.85 -9.53
N GLU A 74 2.46 7.54 -8.40
CA GLU A 74 3.77 8.12 -8.09
C GLU A 74 4.84 7.05 -7.86
N HIS A 75 4.47 5.86 -7.40
CA HIS A 75 5.41 4.75 -7.26
C HIS A 75 5.86 4.19 -8.61
N THR A 76 5.09 4.41 -9.68
CA THR A 76 5.32 3.78 -10.98
C THR A 76 5.83 4.75 -12.03
N ILE A 77 5.39 6.01 -11.99
CA ILE A 77 5.70 7.01 -13.02
C ILE A 77 7.19 7.35 -13.12
N TYR A 78 7.95 7.29 -12.02
CA TYR A 78 9.39 7.57 -12.08
C TYR A 78 10.17 6.48 -12.83
N HIS A 79 9.63 5.27 -12.89
CA HIS A 79 10.30 4.10 -13.48
C HIS A 79 9.85 3.80 -14.91
N THR A 80 9.19 4.75 -15.58
CA THR A 80 8.72 4.56 -16.94
C THR A 80 9.81 4.74 -17.97
N ASP A 81 9.77 3.94 -19.04
CA ASP A 81 10.71 4.01 -20.17
C ASP A 81 12.18 3.78 -19.74
N GLU A 82 12.36 2.82 -18.82
CA GLU A 82 13.65 2.49 -18.24
C GLU A 82 14.22 1.19 -18.80
N LYS A 83 15.55 1.12 -18.87
CA LYS A 83 16.24 -0.06 -19.43
C LYS A 83 15.94 -1.32 -18.62
N MET A 84 16.09 -1.26 -17.31
CA MET A 84 15.81 -2.38 -16.42
C MET A 84 15.02 -1.90 -15.22
N VAL A 85 14.14 -2.76 -14.72
CA VAL A 85 13.38 -2.53 -13.49
C VAL A 85 13.61 -3.71 -12.55
N LEU A 86 13.98 -3.43 -11.31
CA LEU A 86 14.11 -4.40 -10.24
C LEU A 86 13.07 -4.06 -9.16
N THR A 87 12.23 -5.03 -8.80
CA THR A 87 11.33 -4.92 -7.66
C THR A 87 11.74 -5.88 -6.55
N LEU A 88 11.78 -5.38 -5.33
CA LEU A 88 12.12 -6.10 -4.11
C LEU A 88 10.96 -5.97 -3.12
N ASP A 89 10.69 -6.99 -2.30
CA ASP A 89 9.57 -7.00 -1.33
C ASP A 89 10.11 -7.30 0.07
N ILE A 90 9.59 -6.63 1.10
CA ILE A 90 9.98 -6.89 2.49
C ILE A 90 9.08 -7.98 3.09
N LYS A 91 9.69 -9.03 3.64
CA LYS A 91 8.98 -10.16 4.24
C LYS A 91 8.31 -9.74 5.55
N ASN A 92 7.05 -10.17 5.74
CA ASN A 92 6.27 -9.96 6.98
C ASN A 92 6.31 -8.52 7.53
N PHE A 93 6.37 -7.53 6.63
CA PHE A 93 6.78 -6.16 6.91
C PHE A 93 6.27 -5.55 8.23
N PHE A 94 4.96 -5.47 8.43
CA PHE A 94 4.41 -4.88 9.66
C PHE A 94 4.73 -5.70 10.92
N ASN A 95 4.63 -7.02 10.80
CA ASN A 95 4.85 -7.96 11.90
C ASN A 95 6.33 -7.97 12.34
N SER A 96 7.25 -7.65 11.44
CA SER A 96 8.69 -7.60 11.70
C SER A 96 9.17 -6.27 12.29
N ILE A 97 8.34 -5.22 12.35
CA ILE A 97 8.73 -3.95 12.99
C ILE A 97 8.74 -4.13 14.51
N ARG A 98 9.90 -3.90 15.12
CA ARG A 98 10.11 -4.14 16.55
C ARG A 98 9.48 -3.05 17.41
N PHE A 99 8.95 -3.44 18.56
CA PHE A 99 8.43 -2.51 19.56
C PHE A 99 9.48 -1.46 19.97
N SER A 100 10.73 -1.88 20.15
CA SER A 100 11.84 -0.99 20.55
C SER A 100 12.11 0.13 19.56
N ASP A 101 11.96 -0.14 18.26
CA ASP A 101 12.21 0.86 17.21
C ASP A 101 11.12 1.93 17.22
N VAL A 102 9.86 1.53 17.42
CA VAL A 102 8.72 2.46 17.51
C VAL A 102 8.75 3.26 18.80
N GLU A 103 9.13 2.64 19.92
CA GLU A 103 9.34 3.35 21.18
C GLU A 103 10.47 4.38 21.05
N LYS A 104 11.59 3.99 20.42
CA LYS A 104 12.70 4.91 20.14
C LYS A 104 12.27 6.06 19.23
N MET A 105 11.50 5.78 18.17
CA MET A 105 10.92 6.82 17.30
C MET A 105 10.11 7.85 18.10
N PHE A 106 9.25 7.45 19.03
CA PHE A 106 8.51 8.41 19.87
C PHE A 106 9.43 9.20 20.81
N ILE A 107 10.51 8.60 21.32
CA ILE A 107 11.53 9.32 22.10
C ILE A 107 12.21 10.38 21.23
N GLU A 108 12.62 10.03 20.01
CA GLU A 108 13.27 10.94 19.05
C GLU A 108 12.34 12.08 18.61
N ILE A 109 11.02 11.87 18.61
CA ILE A 109 10.02 12.93 18.40
C ILE A 109 9.98 13.92 19.58
N GLY A 110 10.42 13.52 20.78
CA GLY A 110 10.52 14.38 21.97
C GLY A 110 9.67 13.94 23.16
N TYR A 111 9.05 12.75 23.12
CA TYR A 111 8.28 12.24 24.26
C TYR A 111 9.18 11.55 25.31
N SER A 112 8.80 11.67 26.58
CA SER A 112 9.49 10.96 27.66
C SER A 112 9.34 9.44 27.49
N LYS A 113 10.31 8.67 28.00
CA LYS A 113 10.32 7.20 27.89
C LYS A 113 8.99 6.57 28.29
N ARG A 114 8.36 7.05 29.37
CA ARG A 114 7.07 6.54 29.86
C ARG A 114 5.94 6.78 28.86
N ILE A 115 5.88 7.97 28.25
CA ILE A 115 4.86 8.31 27.26
C ILE A 115 5.11 7.58 25.94
N SER A 116 6.36 7.50 25.49
CA SER A 116 6.75 6.72 24.30
C SER A 116 6.36 5.24 24.43
N ASN A 117 6.58 4.64 25.60
CA ASN A 117 6.15 3.27 25.89
C ASN A 117 4.63 3.11 25.76
N LEU A 118 3.87 4.03 26.36
CA LEU A 118 2.42 4.04 26.31
C LEU A 118 1.90 4.18 24.87
N LEU A 119 2.39 5.17 24.13
CA LEU A 119 2.01 5.41 22.72
C LEU A 119 2.31 4.18 21.86
N THR A 120 3.47 3.55 22.08
CA THR A 120 3.85 2.32 21.37
C THR A 120 2.88 1.18 21.68
N LYS A 121 2.56 0.94 22.95
CA LYS A 121 1.58 -0.10 23.36
C LYS A 121 0.19 0.12 22.74
N LEU A 122 -0.24 1.37 22.59
CA LEU A 122 -1.52 1.68 21.95
C LEU A 122 -1.53 1.39 20.44
N CYS A 123 -0.37 1.38 19.80
CA CYS A 123 -0.22 1.08 18.38
C CYS A 123 0.07 -0.40 18.10
N PHE A 124 0.41 -1.19 19.11
CA PHE A 124 0.81 -2.59 18.98
C PHE A 124 -0.31 -3.55 19.40
N LEU A 125 -0.28 -4.76 18.83
CA LEU A 125 -1.08 -5.89 19.23
C LEU A 125 -0.18 -7.13 19.28
N ASN A 126 -0.13 -7.82 20.43
CA ASN A 126 0.66 -9.05 20.61
C ASN A 126 2.14 -8.91 20.19
N GLY A 127 2.75 -7.74 20.44
CA GLY A 127 4.16 -7.49 20.11
C GLY A 127 4.43 -7.08 18.67
N GLU A 128 3.39 -6.94 17.84
CA GLU A 128 3.52 -6.59 16.42
C GLU A 128 2.70 -5.32 16.07
N LEU A 129 3.07 -4.64 14.99
CA LEU A 129 2.18 -3.64 14.38
C LEU A 129 1.04 -4.33 13.64
N PRO A 130 -0.23 -4.13 14.06
CA PRO A 130 -1.35 -4.82 13.45
C PRO A 130 -1.66 -4.27 12.06
N GLN A 131 -1.90 -5.18 11.11
CA GLN A 131 -2.44 -4.86 9.79
C GLN A 131 -3.93 -4.51 9.93
N GLY A 132 -4.25 -3.22 9.90
CA GLY A 132 -5.62 -2.70 10.05
C GLY A 132 -5.73 -1.52 11.02
N ALA A 133 -4.74 -1.31 11.89
CA ALA A 133 -4.63 -0.08 12.68
C ALA A 133 -4.29 1.12 11.78
N SER A 134 -4.82 2.30 12.14
CA SER A 134 -4.61 3.52 11.37
C SER A 134 -3.20 4.09 11.51
N THR A 135 -2.51 3.80 12.62
CA THR A 135 -1.15 4.28 12.90
C THR A 135 -0.07 3.45 12.21
N SER A 136 -0.22 2.12 12.14
CA SER A 136 0.78 1.19 11.59
C SER A 136 1.38 1.63 10.25
N PRO A 137 0.58 2.09 9.26
CA PRO A 137 1.11 2.46 7.94
C PRO A 137 2.02 3.69 7.95
N TYR A 138 1.75 4.68 8.80
CA TYR A 138 2.61 5.87 8.88
C TYR A 138 3.82 5.64 9.78
N ILE A 139 3.66 4.87 10.87
CA ILE A 139 4.78 4.43 11.71
C ILE A 139 5.82 3.70 10.85
N SER A 140 5.39 2.76 10.00
CA SER A 140 6.33 2.01 9.16
C SER A 140 7.13 2.89 8.19
N ASN A 141 6.54 4.00 7.73
CA ASN A 141 7.25 4.99 6.92
C ASN A 141 8.28 5.81 7.71
N LEU A 142 7.99 6.11 8.98
CA LEU A 142 8.93 6.82 9.86
C LEU A 142 10.13 5.91 10.22
N ILE A 143 9.88 4.64 10.54
CA ILE A 143 10.93 3.66 10.82
C ILE A 143 11.89 3.49 9.63
N LEU A 144 11.36 3.48 8.41
CA LEU A 144 12.16 3.34 7.18
C LEU A 144 12.78 4.66 6.67
N LEU A 145 12.70 5.76 7.42
CA LEU A 145 13.21 7.07 6.96
C LEU A 145 14.71 7.03 6.67
N GLN A 146 15.50 6.48 7.60
CA GLN A 146 16.96 6.39 7.43
C GLN A 146 17.34 5.32 6.39
N PHE A 147 16.60 4.21 6.35
CA PHE A 147 16.73 3.18 5.30
C PHE A 147 16.58 3.81 3.91
N ASP A 148 15.50 4.57 3.69
CA ASP A 148 15.24 5.21 2.41
C ASP A 148 16.32 6.22 2.04
N LYS A 149 16.86 6.95 3.02
CA LYS A 149 17.97 7.88 2.81
C LYS A 149 19.19 7.13 2.26
N ASN A 150 19.65 6.10 2.97
CA ASN A 150 20.83 5.32 2.59
C ASN A 150 20.68 4.68 1.20
N VAL A 151 19.53 4.07 0.93
CA VAL A 151 19.22 3.46 -0.38
C VAL A 151 19.19 4.52 -1.49
N SER A 152 18.59 5.67 -1.21
CA SER A 152 18.51 6.76 -2.20
C SER A 152 19.85 7.41 -2.49
N ASP A 153 20.73 7.53 -1.49
CA ASP A 153 22.07 8.10 -1.63
C ASP A 153 22.90 7.23 -2.60
N TYR A 154 22.85 5.89 -2.43
CA TYR A 154 23.46 4.95 -3.39
C TYR A 154 22.87 5.10 -4.80
N CYS A 155 21.54 5.19 -4.91
CA CYS A 155 20.88 5.32 -6.21
C CYS A 155 21.28 6.63 -6.91
N MET A 156 21.39 7.73 -6.17
CA MET A 156 21.79 9.02 -6.73
C MET A 156 23.20 8.98 -7.31
N VAL A 157 24.16 8.41 -6.58
CA VAL A 157 25.55 8.23 -7.04
C VAL A 157 25.61 7.38 -8.31
N ASN A 158 24.81 6.32 -8.38
CA ASN A 158 24.79 5.39 -9.51
C ASN A 158 23.79 5.78 -10.62
N LYS A 159 23.18 6.98 -10.55
CA LYS A 159 22.18 7.47 -11.52
C LYS A 159 20.99 6.51 -11.72
N LEU A 160 20.58 5.86 -10.64
CA LEU A 160 19.43 4.97 -10.58
C LEU A 160 18.22 5.70 -9.98
N LYS A 161 17.02 5.23 -10.31
CA LYS A 161 15.78 5.71 -9.71
C LYS A 161 15.31 4.74 -8.65
N TYR A 162 14.79 5.28 -7.55
CA TYR A 162 14.27 4.50 -6.43
C TYR A 162 12.93 5.06 -5.94
N THR A 163 11.98 4.18 -5.66
CA THR A 163 10.79 4.51 -4.88
C THR A 163 10.36 3.33 -4.02
N ARG A 164 9.64 3.61 -2.93
CA ARG A 164 9.09 2.59 -2.03
C ARG A 164 7.59 2.76 -1.85
N TYR A 165 6.82 1.70 -1.94
CA TYR A 165 5.38 1.66 -1.66
C TYR A 165 5.10 0.59 -0.62
N ALA A 166 5.06 1.00 0.64
CA ALA A 166 4.97 0.11 1.80
C ALA A 166 6.19 -0.83 1.84
N ASP A 167 5.96 -2.13 1.65
CA ASP A 167 6.92 -3.22 1.56
C ASP A 167 7.51 -3.42 0.15
N ASP A 168 6.87 -2.86 -0.89
CA ASP A 168 7.32 -2.95 -2.28
C ASP A 168 8.37 -1.87 -2.58
N LEU A 169 9.56 -2.26 -3.01
CA LEU A 169 10.67 -1.38 -3.38
C LEU A 169 10.89 -1.50 -4.89
N ALA A 170 11.00 -0.37 -5.58
CA ALA A 170 11.24 -0.33 -7.01
C ALA A 170 12.52 0.44 -7.33
N PHE A 171 13.34 -0.17 -8.18
CA PHE A 171 14.58 0.39 -8.72
C PHE A 171 14.53 0.34 -10.24
N SER A 172 15.08 1.35 -10.91
CA SER A 172 15.22 1.31 -12.36
C SER A 172 16.43 2.07 -12.86
N GLY A 173 16.90 1.67 -14.05
CA GLY A 173 18.07 2.25 -14.72
C GLY A 173 18.99 1.17 -15.28
N LEU A 174 20.25 1.51 -15.52
CA LEU A 174 21.33 0.55 -15.78
C LEU A 174 21.84 0.01 -14.44
N LEU A 175 21.08 -0.91 -13.86
CA LEU A 175 21.34 -1.43 -12.51
C LEU A 175 22.10 -2.75 -12.50
N ASN A 176 22.86 -2.98 -11.42
CA ASN A 176 23.35 -4.30 -11.02
C ASN A 176 22.43 -4.85 -9.90
N PRO A 177 21.62 -5.89 -10.15
CA PRO A 177 20.65 -6.38 -9.16
C PRO A 177 21.31 -6.88 -7.88
N LYS A 178 22.47 -7.56 -7.99
CA LYS A 178 23.16 -8.13 -6.84
C LYS A 178 23.65 -7.05 -5.87
N GLU A 179 24.20 -5.96 -6.39
CA GLU A 179 24.66 -4.84 -5.56
C GLU A 179 23.49 -4.17 -4.82
N ILE A 180 22.36 -3.95 -5.50
CA ILE A 180 21.15 -3.40 -4.90
C ILE A 180 20.61 -4.34 -3.82
N GLU A 181 20.52 -5.65 -4.11
CA GLU A 181 20.06 -6.63 -3.14
C GLU A 181 20.96 -6.68 -1.90
N THR A 182 22.28 -6.67 -2.06
CA THR A 182 23.23 -6.63 -0.94
C THR A 182 23.07 -5.36 -0.11
N LEU A 183 22.95 -4.19 -0.75
CA LEU A 183 22.70 -2.92 -0.07
C LEU A 183 21.39 -2.97 0.72
N VAL A 184 20.31 -3.42 0.09
CA VAL A 184 18.98 -3.47 0.70
C VAL A 184 18.97 -4.47 1.85
N LYS A 185 19.52 -5.68 1.69
CA LYS A 185 19.60 -6.68 2.77
C LYS A 185 20.34 -6.12 3.99
N LYS A 186 21.49 -5.47 3.78
CA LYS A 186 22.26 -4.85 4.86
C LYS A 186 21.45 -3.79 5.61
N ASN A 187 20.81 -2.86 4.90
CA ASN A 187 20.04 -1.79 5.54
C ASN A 187 18.74 -2.30 6.20
N LEU A 188 18.15 -3.39 5.68
CA LEU A 188 17.00 -4.04 6.31
C LEU A 188 17.39 -4.78 7.59
N SER A 189 18.54 -5.46 7.61
CA SER A 189 19.00 -6.21 8.79
C SER A 189 19.21 -5.32 10.01
N ASP A 190 19.66 -4.08 9.82
CA ASP A 190 19.82 -3.10 10.90
C ASP A 190 18.49 -2.78 11.62
N LEU A 191 17.38 -2.94 10.90
CA LEU A 191 16.01 -2.75 11.39
C LEU A 191 15.32 -4.06 11.81
N GLY A 192 16.02 -5.19 11.75
CA GLY A 192 15.42 -6.52 11.99
C GLY A 192 14.42 -6.94 10.89
N LEU A 193 14.52 -6.35 9.70
CA LEU A 193 13.68 -6.67 8.55
C LEU A 193 14.43 -7.59 7.57
N GLU A 194 13.67 -8.36 6.79
CA GLU A 194 14.22 -9.32 5.81
C GLU A 194 13.69 -9.06 4.41
N LEU A 195 14.54 -9.26 3.41
CA LEU A 195 14.14 -9.27 2.01
C LEU A 195 13.39 -10.57 1.67
N ASN A 196 12.30 -10.45 0.94
CA ASN A 196 11.57 -11.59 0.39
C ASN A 196 12.12 -12.00 -0.98
N GLU A 197 13.14 -12.86 -0.97
CA GLU A 197 13.84 -13.28 -2.19
C GLU A 197 12.91 -13.95 -3.21
N ALA A 198 11.90 -14.67 -2.76
CA ALA A 198 10.91 -15.32 -3.65
C ALA A 198 10.05 -14.32 -4.45
N LYS A 199 10.01 -13.06 -4.03
CA LYS A 199 9.29 -11.97 -4.72
C LYS A 199 10.22 -10.96 -5.39
N THR A 200 11.53 -11.12 -5.29
CA THR A 200 12.50 -10.34 -6.06
C THR A 200 12.30 -10.60 -7.55
N LYS A 201 12.18 -9.54 -8.35
CA LYS A 201 12.00 -9.65 -9.80
C LYS A 201 12.81 -8.63 -10.55
N LEU A 202 13.65 -9.12 -11.45
CA LEU A 202 14.34 -8.33 -12.46
C LEU A 202 13.58 -8.40 -13.78
N MET A 203 13.32 -7.26 -14.39
CA MET A 203 12.62 -7.13 -15.67
C MET A 203 13.49 -6.32 -16.65
N LYS A 204 13.87 -6.95 -17.76
CA LYS A 204 14.72 -6.37 -18.82
C LYS A 204 13.87 -5.61 -19.85
N PRO A 205 14.46 -4.90 -20.84
CA PRO A 205 13.69 -4.07 -21.78
C PRO A 205 12.59 -4.82 -22.54
N ASN A 206 12.83 -6.08 -22.87
CA ASN A 206 11.90 -6.92 -23.65
C ASN A 206 10.86 -7.65 -22.78
N ASP A 207 11.00 -7.58 -21.46
CA ASP A 207 10.04 -8.16 -20.52
C ASP A 207 8.94 -7.15 -20.19
N PRO A 208 7.73 -7.61 -19.83
CA PRO A 208 6.76 -6.74 -19.17
C PRO A 208 7.35 -6.22 -17.85
N GLN A 209 7.68 -4.93 -17.80
CA GLN A 209 8.16 -4.26 -16.60
C GLN A 209 6.94 -3.84 -15.77
N ILE A 210 6.72 -4.50 -14.64
CA ILE A 210 5.53 -4.37 -13.80
C ILE A 210 5.92 -3.96 -12.38
N ILE A 211 5.43 -2.82 -11.92
CA ILE A 211 5.57 -2.35 -10.53
C ILE A 211 4.18 -2.28 -9.91
N SER A 212 3.99 -2.94 -8.76
CA SER A 212 2.71 -3.04 -8.05
C SER A 212 1.48 -3.37 -8.95
N GLY A 213 1.69 -4.16 -10.01
CA GLY A 213 0.64 -4.56 -10.95
C GLY A 213 0.34 -3.57 -12.09
N ILE A 214 1.18 -2.55 -12.28
CA ILE A 214 1.11 -1.56 -13.37
C ILE A 214 2.32 -1.75 -14.28
N ILE A 215 2.10 -1.83 -15.58
CA ILE A 215 3.14 -1.85 -16.62
C ILE A 215 3.77 -0.47 -16.72
N VAL A 216 5.11 -0.41 -16.78
CA VAL A 216 5.87 0.85 -16.87
C VAL A 216 6.77 0.96 -18.11
N ASN A 217 6.82 -0.05 -19.00
CA ASN A 217 7.75 -0.07 -20.15
C ASN A 217 7.83 1.21 -20.99
N LYS A 218 6.72 1.94 -21.17
CA LYS A 218 6.68 3.22 -21.92
C LYS A 218 5.88 4.29 -21.20
N LYS A 219 4.76 3.86 -20.62
CA LYS A 219 3.86 4.69 -19.81
C LYS A 219 3.18 3.81 -18.77
N PRO A 220 2.74 4.37 -17.63
CA PRO A 220 1.99 3.62 -16.64
C PRO A 220 0.71 3.08 -17.26
N GLN A 221 0.53 1.77 -17.26
CA GLN A 221 -0.63 1.15 -17.89
C GLN A 221 -1.06 -0.13 -17.18
N ILE A 222 -2.36 -0.37 -17.10
CA ILE A 222 -2.90 -1.62 -16.58
C ILE A 222 -2.60 -2.78 -17.57
N PRO A 223 -2.22 -3.99 -17.08
CA PRO A 223 -1.93 -5.13 -17.94
C PRO A 223 -3.01 -5.49 -18.97
N LYS A 224 -2.58 -5.93 -20.16
CA LYS A 224 -3.45 -6.27 -21.31
C LYS A 224 -4.58 -7.24 -20.93
N ARG A 225 -4.27 -8.26 -20.11
CA ARG A 225 -5.27 -9.24 -19.63
C ARG A 225 -6.45 -8.57 -18.91
N THR A 226 -6.17 -7.65 -17.99
CA THR A 226 -7.20 -6.92 -17.24
C THR A 226 -7.98 -5.98 -18.15
N ARG A 227 -7.30 -5.28 -19.06
CA ARG A 227 -7.95 -4.40 -20.05
C ARG A 227 -8.90 -5.18 -20.96
N ASN A 228 -8.47 -6.32 -21.48
CA ASN A 228 -9.29 -7.17 -22.35
C ASN A 228 -10.51 -7.73 -21.63
N LYS A 229 -10.37 -8.10 -20.35
CA LYS A 229 -11.52 -8.50 -19.53
C LYS A 229 -12.56 -7.37 -19.43
N LEU A 230 -12.12 -6.14 -19.17
CA LEU A 230 -13.02 -4.99 -19.09
C LEU A 230 -13.64 -4.64 -20.45
N ARG A 231 -12.87 -4.71 -21.54
CA ARG A 231 -13.42 -4.54 -22.90
C ARG A 231 -14.52 -5.54 -23.20
N ASN A 232 -14.32 -6.79 -22.80
CA ASN A 232 -15.32 -7.83 -22.97
C ASN A 232 -16.60 -7.52 -22.17
N GLU A 233 -16.46 -7.17 -20.88
CA GLU A 233 -17.59 -6.73 -20.04
C GLU A 233 -18.31 -5.54 -20.71
N MET A 234 -17.58 -4.53 -21.20
CA MET A 234 -18.17 -3.36 -21.86
C MET A 234 -18.85 -3.67 -23.20
N PHE A 235 -18.29 -4.58 -23.99
CA PHE A 235 -18.88 -5.01 -25.26
C PHE A 235 -20.25 -5.64 -25.04
N TYR A 236 -20.36 -6.60 -24.12
CA TYR A 236 -21.64 -7.26 -23.81
C TYR A 236 -22.66 -6.28 -23.22
N ILE A 237 -22.24 -5.38 -22.32
CA ILE A 237 -23.13 -4.36 -21.75
C ILE A 237 -23.64 -3.39 -22.83
N LYS A 238 -22.79 -2.99 -23.78
CA LYS A 238 -23.21 -2.10 -24.88
C LYS A 238 -24.12 -2.80 -25.88
N LYS A 239 -23.91 -4.10 -26.12
CA LYS A 239 -24.66 -4.87 -27.13
C LYS A 239 -26.00 -5.41 -26.62
N PHE A 240 -26.06 -5.87 -25.37
CA PHE A 240 -27.22 -6.57 -24.81
C PHE A 240 -27.80 -5.85 -23.58
N GLY A 241 -27.17 -4.76 -23.11
CA GLY A 241 -27.60 -4.08 -21.90
C GLY A 241 -27.01 -4.68 -20.62
N LEU A 242 -27.14 -3.93 -19.52
CA LEU A 242 -26.55 -4.28 -18.22
C LEU A 242 -27.22 -5.51 -17.59
N ALA A 243 -28.55 -5.58 -17.64
CA ALA A 243 -29.33 -6.65 -17.03
C ALA A 243 -28.98 -8.03 -17.64
N ASP A 244 -28.98 -8.12 -18.97
CA ASP A 244 -28.66 -9.36 -19.69
C ASP A 244 -27.21 -9.79 -19.46
N HIS A 245 -26.27 -8.85 -19.46
CA HIS A 245 -24.88 -9.15 -19.13
C HIS A 245 -24.73 -9.70 -17.70
N MET A 246 -25.42 -9.10 -16.72
CA MET A 246 -25.40 -9.58 -15.34
C MET A 246 -26.01 -10.98 -15.21
N ALA A 247 -27.14 -11.23 -15.88
CA ALA A 247 -27.78 -12.54 -15.91
C ALA A 247 -26.85 -13.60 -16.53
N LYS A 248 -26.26 -13.31 -17.69
CA LYS A 248 -25.36 -14.24 -18.39
C LYS A 248 -24.07 -14.55 -17.64
N THR A 249 -23.57 -13.60 -16.86
CA THR A 249 -22.34 -13.74 -16.08
C THR A 249 -22.56 -14.22 -14.64
N ASN A 250 -23.80 -14.57 -14.28
CA ASN A 250 -24.20 -14.91 -12.91
C ASN A 250 -23.72 -13.87 -11.88
N GLN A 251 -23.78 -12.59 -12.26
CA GLN A 251 -23.32 -11.49 -11.43
C GLN A 251 -24.43 -11.03 -10.49
N THR A 252 -24.29 -11.32 -9.21
CA THR A 252 -25.31 -11.06 -8.18
C THR A 252 -25.07 -9.76 -7.39
N LYS A 253 -23.98 -9.05 -7.66
CA LYS A 253 -23.67 -7.79 -6.95
C LYS A 253 -24.70 -6.72 -7.26
N ALA A 254 -25.46 -6.30 -6.25
CA ALA A 254 -26.37 -5.16 -6.33
C ALA A 254 -25.68 -3.87 -6.84
N ASN A 255 -24.41 -3.66 -6.46
CA ASN A 255 -23.61 -2.51 -6.89
C ASN A 255 -22.66 -2.83 -8.06
N TYR A 256 -23.00 -3.77 -8.94
CA TYR A 256 -22.10 -4.20 -10.02
C TYR A 256 -21.69 -3.05 -10.95
N LEU A 257 -22.63 -2.17 -11.33
CA LEU A 257 -22.34 -1.01 -12.18
C LEU A 257 -21.28 -0.10 -11.53
N LYS A 258 -21.49 0.26 -10.26
CA LYS A 258 -20.53 1.07 -9.48
C LYS A 258 -19.18 0.36 -9.32
N HIS A 259 -19.19 -0.96 -9.13
CA HIS A 259 -17.96 -1.77 -9.08
C HIS A 259 -17.19 -1.72 -10.41
N LEU A 260 -17.88 -1.85 -11.54
CA LEU A 260 -17.28 -1.75 -12.87
C LEU A 260 -16.73 -0.34 -13.14
N MET A 261 -17.52 0.69 -12.82
CA MET A 261 -17.07 2.10 -12.87
C MET A 261 -15.81 2.31 -12.04
N GLY A 262 -15.72 1.74 -10.84
CA GLY A 262 -14.53 1.81 -9.99
C GLY A 262 -13.29 1.18 -10.63
N LYS A 263 -13.43 0.01 -11.26
CA LYS A 263 -12.32 -0.63 -12.01
C LYS A 263 -11.83 0.22 -13.17
N ILE A 264 -12.76 0.78 -13.94
CA ILE A 264 -12.43 1.65 -15.09
C ILE A 264 -11.79 2.95 -14.60
N ASN A 265 -12.34 3.56 -13.55
CA ASN A 265 -11.79 4.78 -12.97
C ASN A 265 -10.36 4.59 -12.45
N TYR A 266 -10.05 3.43 -11.84
CA TYR A 266 -8.68 3.10 -11.45
C TYR A 266 -7.74 3.06 -12.66
N LEU A 267 -8.16 2.46 -13.79
CA LEU A 267 -7.37 2.44 -15.02
C LEU A 267 -7.14 3.85 -15.58
N ILE A 268 -8.17 4.70 -15.56
CA ILE A 268 -8.09 6.12 -15.97
C ILE A 268 -7.16 6.89 -15.03
N GLN A 269 -7.20 6.64 -13.73
CA GLN A 269 -6.28 7.28 -12.77
C GLN A 269 -4.81 6.98 -13.12
N ILE A 270 -4.51 5.72 -13.48
CA ILE A 270 -3.17 5.30 -13.91
C ILE A 270 -2.79 5.94 -15.25
N ASN A 271 -3.67 5.87 -16.26
CA ASN A 271 -3.47 6.48 -17.58
C ASN A 271 -4.66 7.40 -17.95
N PRO A 272 -4.61 8.69 -17.58
CA PRO A 272 -5.73 9.62 -17.83
C PRO A 272 -6.01 9.88 -19.31
N ARG A 273 -5.00 9.67 -20.17
CA ARG A 273 -5.09 9.91 -21.62
C ARG A 273 -5.70 8.72 -22.39
N ASP A 274 -6.23 7.71 -21.70
CA ASP A 274 -6.82 6.52 -22.32
C ASP A 274 -8.22 6.81 -22.86
N LYS A 275 -8.32 7.24 -24.13
CA LYS A 275 -9.60 7.66 -24.76
C LYS A 275 -10.68 6.58 -24.67
N GLU A 276 -10.33 5.33 -25.01
CA GLU A 276 -11.24 4.18 -24.98
C GLU A 276 -11.89 4.00 -23.60
N PHE A 277 -11.09 3.97 -22.54
CA PHE A 277 -11.61 3.76 -21.19
C PHE A 277 -12.35 4.98 -20.63
N ASN A 278 -11.98 6.19 -21.05
CA ASN A 278 -12.75 7.40 -20.74
C ASN A 278 -14.16 7.33 -21.37
N GLU A 279 -14.29 6.87 -22.62
CA GLU A 279 -15.59 6.65 -23.27
C GLU A 279 -16.43 5.59 -22.54
N TYR A 280 -15.81 4.48 -22.13
CA TYR A 280 -16.50 3.47 -21.32
C TYR A 280 -16.98 4.05 -19.98
N TYR A 281 -16.17 4.85 -19.29
CA TYR A 281 -16.58 5.48 -18.04
C TYR A 281 -17.76 6.44 -18.23
N SER A 282 -17.72 7.28 -19.26
CA SER A 282 -18.83 8.18 -19.61
C SER A 282 -20.12 7.42 -19.90
N TYR A 283 -20.04 6.32 -20.66
CA TYR A 283 -21.19 5.45 -20.94
C TYR A 283 -21.77 4.79 -19.68
N LEU A 284 -20.92 4.27 -18.77
CA LEU A 284 -21.43 3.70 -17.52
C LEU A 284 -22.05 4.77 -16.61
N ARG A 285 -21.52 6.00 -16.65
CA ARG A 285 -22.07 7.13 -15.89
C ARG A 285 -23.45 7.54 -16.39
N THR A 286 -23.72 7.48 -17.69
CA THR A 286 -25.07 7.72 -18.22
C THR A 286 -26.05 6.63 -17.80
N LEU A 287 -25.61 5.36 -17.78
CA LEU A 287 -26.42 4.26 -17.24
C LEU A 287 -26.73 4.43 -15.74
N ASP A 288 -25.76 4.82 -14.91
CA ASP A 288 -25.98 5.02 -13.46
C ASP A 288 -27.00 6.14 -13.20
N LYS A 289 -26.94 7.21 -14.00
CA LYS A 289 -27.92 8.31 -13.91
C LYS A 289 -29.33 7.88 -14.32
N ALA A 290 -29.47 7.06 -15.36
CA ALA A 290 -30.76 6.57 -15.82
C ALA A 290 -31.40 5.55 -14.87
N SER A 291 -30.60 4.94 -13.98
CA SER A 291 -31.07 3.98 -12.98
C SER A 291 -31.46 4.59 -11.62
N ARG A 292 -31.37 5.92 -11.48
CA ARG A 292 -31.80 6.67 -10.28
C ARG A 292 -33.11 7.38 -10.57
#